data_AF-A0A3N4QPU7-F1
#
_entry.id   AF-A0A3N4QPU7-F1
#
_cell.length_a   1.000
_cell.length_b   1.000
_cell.length_c   1.000
_cell.angle_alpha   90.00
_cell.angle_beta   90.00
_cell.angle_gamma   90.00
#
_symmetry.space_group_name_H-M   'P 1'
#
loop_
_entity.id
_entity.type
_entity.pdbx_description
1 polymer ?
#
loop_
_entity_poly.entity_id
_entity_poly.type
_entity_poly.pdbx_seq_one_letter_code
_entity_poly.pdbx_strand_id
1 'polypeptide(L)'
;MYKYLFLASAAFVMACQGSNTQNNADTATEKIHEGVDQVKEGVEMKADTAGAYLKEQKDKAAASIEEKMKELDQKIEELKKDGSKKSEQARKDLQEVRDDLAKSLEDVKNSTAEAWDKTKEDVNKSLKKADDEWQEFKRDFKELFR
;
A
#
# COMPACT_ATOMS: atom_id res chain seq x y z
N MET A 1 29.53 -59.88 0.31
CA MET A 1 30.21 -58.62 0.66
C MET A 1 31.19 -58.29 -0.44
N TYR A 2 30.89 -57.31 -1.29
CA TYR A 2 31.84 -56.36 -1.87
C TYR A 2 31.02 -55.25 -2.54
N LYS A 3 31.49 -54.04 -2.30
CA LYS A 3 30.79 -52.76 -2.32
C LYS A 3 31.33 -51.98 -3.52
N TYR A 4 30.48 -51.78 -4.53
CA TYR A 4 30.70 -50.88 -5.66
C TYR A 4 29.33 -50.26 -5.94
N LEU A 5 28.97 -49.07 -5.43
CA LEU A 5 29.47 -47.74 -5.83
C LEU A 5 29.62 -47.63 -7.35
N PHE A 6 28.47 -47.44 -8.01
CA PHE A 6 28.40 -46.75 -9.29
C PHE A 6 27.43 -45.58 -9.17
N LEU A 7 28.00 -44.38 -9.36
CA LEU A 7 27.35 -43.09 -9.39
C LEU A 7 26.23 -43.08 -10.44
N ALA A 8 25.03 -42.69 -10.02
CA ALA A 8 23.97 -42.20 -10.88
C ALA A 8 23.76 -40.70 -10.63
N SER A 9 23.59 -40.00 -11.72
CA SER A 9 23.76 -38.56 -11.92
C SER A 9 22.56 -37.72 -11.48
N ALA A 10 22.87 -36.44 -11.20
CA ALA A 10 22.05 -35.26 -11.40
C ALA A 10 20.80 -35.04 -10.52
N ALA A 11 20.91 -34.08 -9.59
CA ALA A 11 20.10 -32.86 -9.65
C ALA A 11 20.81 -31.73 -8.88
N PHE A 12 21.14 -30.66 -9.58
CA PHE A 12 21.60 -29.41 -8.98
C PHE A 12 20.52 -28.89 -8.02
N VAL A 13 20.88 -28.68 -6.76
CA VAL A 13 20.13 -27.78 -5.88
C VAL A 13 20.62 -26.37 -6.21
N MET A 14 19.84 -25.62 -6.98
CA MET A 14 19.89 -24.15 -6.96
C MET A 14 18.50 -23.60 -7.18
N ALA A 15 18.09 -22.78 -6.22
CA ALA A 15 16.86 -22.04 -6.13
C ALA A 15 16.52 -21.30 -7.44
N CYS A 16 15.25 -21.38 -7.84
CA CYS A 16 14.46 -20.31 -8.47
C CYS A 16 13.11 -20.88 -8.92
N GLN A 17 12.15 -20.90 -8.02
CA GLN A 17 10.73 -20.73 -8.31
C GLN A 17 10.20 -19.97 -7.10
N GLY A 18 9.61 -18.80 -7.18
CA GLY A 18 9.32 -17.88 -8.25
C GLY A 18 8.62 -16.75 -7.51
N SER A 19 9.16 -15.53 -7.63
CA SER A 19 8.46 -14.28 -7.34
C SER A 19 7.59 -14.26 -6.07
N ASN A 20 8.22 -14.17 -4.89
CA ASN A 20 7.55 -13.71 -3.67
C ASN A 20 7.90 -12.23 -3.43
N THR A 21 7.61 -11.40 -4.43
CA THR A 21 7.76 -9.94 -4.36
C THR A 21 6.70 -9.30 -5.25
N GLN A 22 5.45 -9.58 -4.88
CA GLN A 22 4.25 -8.86 -5.30
C GLN A 22 3.28 -9.04 -4.12
N ASN A 23 2.36 -8.10 -3.87
CA ASN A 23 1.35 -8.11 -2.78
C ASN A 23 1.63 -7.27 -1.51
N ASN A 24 2.27 -6.11 -1.59
CA ASN A 24 2.10 -5.09 -0.52
C ASN A 24 1.29 -3.86 -0.97
N ALA A 25 1.07 -3.68 -2.28
CA ALA A 25 0.19 -2.64 -2.81
C ALA A 25 -1.25 -3.15 -3.00
N ASP A 26 -1.41 -4.38 -3.50
CA ASP A 26 -2.72 -5.05 -3.62
C ASP A 26 -3.40 -5.20 -2.26
N THR A 27 -2.64 -5.49 -1.20
CA THR A 27 -3.21 -5.72 0.14
C THR A 27 -3.77 -4.48 0.82
N ALA A 28 -3.27 -3.26 0.52
CA ALA A 28 -3.82 -2.05 1.15
C ALA A 28 -5.17 -1.66 0.52
N THR A 29 -5.25 -1.73 -0.81
CA THR A 29 -6.48 -1.47 -1.57
C THR A 29 -7.51 -2.58 -1.37
N GLU A 30 -7.09 -3.86 -1.35
CA GLU A 30 -7.95 -4.99 -1.00
C GLU A 30 -8.42 -4.92 0.45
N LYS A 31 -7.59 -4.56 1.44
CA LYS A 31 -8.05 -4.43 2.84
C LYS A 31 -9.07 -3.32 3.03
N ILE A 32 -8.98 -2.24 2.25
CA ILE A 32 -9.98 -1.16 2.26
C ILE A 32 -11.27 -1.63 1.59
N HIS A 33 -11.19 -2.35 0.46
CA HIS A 33 -12.34 -2.97 -0.20
C HIS A 33 -13.00 -4.05 0.68
N GLU A 34 -12.23 -4.94 1.30
CA GLU A 34 -12.72 -5.99 2.21
C GLU A 34 -13.35 -5.43 3.48
N GLY A 35 -12.77 -4.37 4.06
CA GLY A 35 -13.38 -3.67 5.20
C GLY A 35 -14.73 -3.04 4.85
N VAL A 36 -14.97 -2.74 3.58
CA VAL A 36 -16.14 -2.04 3.05
C VAL A 36 -17.22 -2.99 2.57
N ASP A 37 -16.85 -4.08 1.88
CA ASP A 37 -17.79 -4.98 1.22
C ASP A 37 -18.46 -5.97 2.19
N GLN A 38 -17.97 -6.10 3.44
CA GLN A 38 -18.61 -6.93 4.47
C GLN A 38 -19.95 -6.38 5.01
N VAL A 39 -20.44 -5.24 4.52
CA VAL A 39 -21.72 -4.64 4.97
C VAL A 39 -22.81 -4.86 3.95
N LYS A 40 -23.22 -6.12 3.81
CA LYS A 40 -24.47 -6.44 3.12
C LYS A 40 -25.15 -7.61 3.80
N GLU A 41 -25.61 -7.42 5.03
CA GLU A 41 -26.91 -7.96 5.49
C GLU A 41 -27.31 -7.44 6.87
N GLY A 42 -28.62 -7.18 6.99
CA GLY A 42 -29.24 -6.32 7.99
C GLY A 42 -29.10 -6.79 9.44
N VAL A 43 -28.75 -5.85 10.30
CA VAL A 43 -29.15 -5.83 11.70
C VAL A 43 -29.45 -4.36 12.02
N GLU A 44 -30.55 -4.08 12.71
CA GLU A 44 -30.80 -2.79 13.35
C GLU A 44 -29.60 -2.48 14.28
N MET A 45 -28.57 -1.83 13.76
CA MET A 45 -27.41 -1.44 14.56
C MET A 45 -27.85 -0.30 15.47
N LYS A 46 -27.82 -0.56 16.79
CA LYS A 46 -27.92 0.50 17.79
C LYS A 46 -26.86 1.56 17.48
N ALA A 47 -27.16 2.84 17.73
CA ALA A 47 -26.25 3.95 17.44
C ALA A 47 -24.83 3.72 18.00
N ASP A 48 -24.72 3.06 19.14
CA ASP A 48 -23.44 2.68 19.78
C ASP A 48 -22.61 1.69 18.92
N THR A 49 -23.26 0.79 18.18
CA THR A 49 -22.60 -0.20 17.31
C THR A 49 -22.19 0.41 15.97
N ALA A 50 -23.03 1.28 15.41
CA ALA A 50 -22.72 2.02 14.17
C ALA A 50 -21.56 3.00 14.37
N GLY A 51 -21.51 3.69 15.53
CA GLY A 51 -20.40 4.59 15.87
C GLY A 51 -19.07 3.87 16.06
N ALA A 52 -19.07 2.72 16.74
CA ALA A 52 -17.88 1.89 16.90
C ALA A 52 -17.37 1.35 15.55
N TYR A 53 -18.28 0.89 14.68
CA TYR A 53 -17.94 0.42 13.33
C TYR A 53 -17.35 1.53 12.46
N LEU A 54 -17.99 2.70 12.44
CA LEU A 54 -17.46 3.86 11.70
C LEU A 54 -16.07 4.24 12.22
N LYS A 55 -15.88 4.27 13.54
CA LYS A 55 -14.57 4.56 14.14
C LYS A 55 -13.51 3.55 13.68
N GLU A 56 -13.81 2.25 13.69
CA GLU A 56 -12.88 1.22 13.22
C GLU A 56 -12.50 1.42 11.74
N GLN A 57 -13.48 1.75 10.89
CA GLN A 57 -13.24 2.01 9.48
C GLN A 57 -12.36 3.26 9.25
N LYS A 58 -12.63 4.34 10.00
CA LYS A 58 -11.81 5.55 9.99
C LYS A 58 -10.38 5.26 10.46
N ASP A 59 -10.22 4.47 11.52
CA ASP A 59 -8.91 4.10 12.06
C ASP A 59 -8.10 3.25 11.04
N LYS A 60 -8.75 2.29 10.36
CA LYS A 60 -8.13 1.49 9.29
C LYS A 60 -7.69 2.35 8.10
N ALA A 61 -8.58 3.21 7.60
CA ALA A 61 -8.26 4.11 6.50
C ALA A 61 -7.10 5.05 6.86
N ALA A 62 -7.12 5.64 8.06
CA ALA A 62 -6.05 6.48 8.57
C ALA A 62 -4.72 5.72 8.64
N ALA A 63 -4.72 4.50 9.17
CA ALA A 63 -3.51 3.68 9.27
C ALA A 63 -2.92 3.35 7.89
N SER A 64 -3.75 2.98 6.90
CA SER A 64 -3.29 2.71 5.54
C SER A 64 -2.69 3.93 4.86
N ILE A 65 -3.30 5.11 5.04
CA ILE A 65 -2.76 6.37 4.51
C ILE A 65 -1.43 6.71 5.19
N GLU A 66 -1.34 6.61 6.51
CA GLU A 66 -0.12 6.89 7.27
C GLU A 66 1.03 5.93 6.91
N GLU A 67 0.74 4.66 6.63
CA GLU A 67 1.73 3.69 6.12
C GLU A 67 2.28 4.11 4.76
N LYS A 68 1.40 4.46 3.80
CA LYS A 68 1.83 4.92 2.47
C LYS A 68 2.62 6.22 2.54
N MET A 69 2.21 7.17 3.37
CA MET A 69 2.97 8.41 3.58
C MET A 69 4.38 8.13 4.11
N LYS A 70 4.55 7.16 5.03
CA LYS A 70 5.88 6.78 5.53
C LYS A 70 6.75 6.14 4.45
N GLU A 71 6.18 5.28 3.60
CA GLU A 71 6.91 4.71 2.45
C GLU A 71 7.39 5.80 1.49
N LEU A 72 6.53 6.78 1.18
CA LEU A 72 6.88 7.93 0.36
C LEU A 72 7.97 8.79 1.00
N ASP A 73 7.82 9.14 2.28
CA ASP A 73 8.80 9.93 3.03
C ASP A 73 10.19 9.25 3.00
N GLN A 74 10.25 7.93 3.21
CA GLN A 74 11.51 7.17 3.13
C GLN A 74 12.17 7.26 1.74
N LYS A 75 11.39 7.12 0.66
CA LYS A 75 11.94 7.23 -0.70
C LYS A 75 12.35 8.63 -1.07
N ILE A 76 11.61 9.64 -0.62
CA ILE A 76 12.01 11.04 -0.79
C ILE A 76 13.37 11.29 -0.11
N GLU A 77 13.60 10.74 1.09
CA GLU A 77 14.90 10.83 1.77
C GLU A 77 16.02 10.03 1.06
N GLU A 78 15.73 8.86 0.51
CA GLU A 78 16.70 8.11 -0.29
C GLU A 78 17.12 8.90 -1.54
N LEU A 79 16.15 9.46 -2.26
CA LEU A 79 16.38 10.26 -3.44
C LEU A 79 17.18 11.54 -3.13
N LYS A 80 17.08 12.13 -1.94
CA LYS A 80 17.94 13.28 -1.57
C LYS A 80 19.43 12.98 -1.69
N LYS A 81 19.83 11.71 -1.58
CA LYS A 81 21.22 11.28 -1.72
C LYS A 81 21.65 11.27 -3.19
N ASP A 82 20.72 11.08 -4.10
CA ASP A 82 20.92 11.23 -5.54
C ASP A 82 20.61 12.68 -5.95
N GLY A 83 21.65 13.48 -6.17
CA GLY A 83 21.54 14.88 -6.59
C GLY A 83 21.19 15.06 -8.08
N SER A 84 20.81 14.01 -8.80
CA SER A 84 20.43 14.11 -10.20
C SER A 84 19.13 14.91 -10.39
N LYS A 85 18.98 15.56 -11.56
CA LYS A 85 17.73 16.24 -11.93
C LYS A 85 16.53 15.28 -11.95
N LYS A 86 16.76 14.03 -12.33
CA LYS A 86 15.74 12.98 -12.33
C LYS A 86 15.25 12.72 -10.92
N SER A 87 16.17 12.55 -9.98
CA SER A 87 15.85 12.37 -8.56
C SER A 87 15.14 13.60 -7.98
N GLU A 88 15.57 14.81 -8.33
CA GLU A 88 14.90 16.04 -7.88
C GLU A 88 13.43 16.09 -8.36
N GLN A 89 13.17 15.72 -9.62
CA GLN A 89 11.81 15.67 -10.16
C GLN A 89 10.98 14.61 -9.44
N ALA A 90 11.49 13.37 -9.33
CA ALA A 90 10.80 12.29 -8.64
C ALA A 90 10.47 12.63 -7.19
N ARG A 91 11.35 13.36 -6.50
CA ARG A 91 11.05 13.85 -5.14
C ARG A 91 9.87 14.81 -5.13
N LYS A 92 9.76 15.71 -6.10
CA LYS A 92 8.63 16.65 -6.19
C LYS A 92 7.33 15.88 -6.43
N ASP A 93 7.35 14.92 -7.36
CA ASP A 93 6.17 14.12 -7.70
C ASP A 93 5.72 13.28 -6.48
N LEU A 94 6.64 12.60 -5.80
CA LEU A 94 6.35 11.85 -4.57
C LEU A 94 5.89 12.75 -3.42
N GLN A 95 6.42 13.98 -3.31
CA GLN A 95 5.97 14.96 -2.32
C GLN A 95 4.54 15.41 -2.57
N GLU A 96 4.16 15.66 -3.82
CA GLU A 96 2.78 16.03 -4.18
C GLU A 96 1.80 14.91 -3.78
N VAL A 97 2.14 13.66 -4.11
CA VAL A 97 1.34 12.49 -3.73
C VAL A 97 1.21 12.38 -2.20
N ARG A 98 2.31 12.56 -1.48
CA ARG A 98 2.34 12.50 -0.02
C ARG A 98 1.46 13.60 0.60
N ASP A 99 1.45 14.79 0.02
CA ASP A 99 0.61 15.90 0.49
C ASP A 99 -0.88 15.67 0.20
N ASP A 100 -1.22 15.07 -0.94
CA ASP A 100 -2.60 14.65 -1.24
C ASP A 100 -3.10 13.56 -0.28
N LEU A 101 -2.23 12.62 0.08
CA LEU A 101 -2.51 11.64 1.13
C LEU A 101 -2.68 12.29 2.50
N ALA A 102 -1.87 13.30 2.84
CA ALA A 102 -2.01 14.04 4.09
C ALA A 102 -3.38 14.74 4.22
N LYS A 103 -3.86 15.35 3.13
CA LYS A 103 -5.22 15.94 3.07
C LYS A 103 -6.28 14.86 3.25
N SER A 104 -6.13 13.73 2.56
CA SER A 104 -7.05 12.60 2.67
C SER A 104 -7.11 12.03 4.10
N LEU A 105 -5.98 12.01 4.81
CA LEU A 105 -5.92 11.60 6.22
C LEU A 105 -6.69 12.56 7.13
N GLU A 106 -6.59 13.87 6.86
CA GLU A 106 -7.36 14.89 7.58
C GLU A 106 -8.86 14.74 7.33
N ASP A 107 -9.27 14.52 6.07
CA ASP A 107 -10.67 14.25 5.71
C ASP A 107 -11.20 13.00 6.40
N VAL A 108 -10.42 11.92 6.45
CA VAL A 108 -10.75 10.73 7.23
C VAL A 108 -10.97 11.11 8.69
N LYS A 109 -10.02 11.78 9.34
CA LYS A 109 -10.12 12.13 10.78
C LYS A 109 -11.36 13.00 11.07
N ASN A 110 -11.67 13.95 10.18
CA ASN A 110 -12.74 14.93 10.38
C ASN A 110 -14.12 14.52 9.85
N SER A 111 -14.22 13.43 9.07
CA SER A 111 -15.48 12.99 8.47
C SER A 111 -16.56 12.61 9.50
N THR A 112 -17.80 12.95 9.21
CA THR A 112 -18.97 12.49 9.97
C THR A 112 -19.53 11.20 9.38
N ALA A 113 -20.46 10.55 10.08
CA ALA A 113 -21.16 9.38 9.54
C ALA A 113 -21.86 9.69 8.20
N GLU A 114 -22.48 10.86 8.09
CA GLU A 114 -23.18 11.31 6.88
C GLU A 114 -22.22 11.58 5.70
N ALA A 115 -21.00 12.03 5.99
CA ALA A 115 -19.99 12.33 4.97
C ALA A 115 -19.04 11.15 4.68
N TRP A 116 -19.20 10.03 5.39
CA TRP A 116 -18.22 8.94 5.39
C TRP A 116 -18.09 8.28 4.01
N ASP A 117 -19.20 7.98 3.34
CA ASP A 117 -19.16 7.30 2.05
C ASP A 117 -18.40 8.12 1.01
N LYS A 118 -18.65 9.44 0.96
CA LYS A 118 -17.91 10.36 0.09
C LYS A 118 -16.44 10.43 0.46
N THR A 119 -16.14 10.56 1.76
CA THR A 119 -14.76 10.58 2.26
C THR A 119 -14.01 9.34 1.81
N LYS A 120 -14.65 8.18 1.90
CA LYS A 120 -14.07 6.91 1.50
C LYS A 120 -13.79 6.84 0.00
N GLU A 121 -14.71 7.30 -0.84
CA GLU A 121 -14.49 7.39 -2.28
C GLU A 121 -13.30 8.28 -2.63
N ASP A 122 -13.18 9.44 -1.97
CA ASP A 122 -12.10 10.39 -2.23
C ASP A 122 -10.75 9.85 -1.74
N VAL A 123 -10.71 9.19 -0.57
CA VAL A 123 -9.54 8.46 -0.08
C VAL A 123 -9.12 7.36 -1.05
N ASN A 124 -10.06 6.57 -1.57
CA ASN A 124 -9.77 5.51 -2.55
C ASN A 124 -9.17 6.08 -3.83
N LYS A 125 -9.65 7.23 -4.32
CA LYS A 125 -9.06 7.91 -5.48
C LYS A 125 -7.64 8.39 -5.19
N SER A 126 -7.42 9.00 -4.01
CA SER A 126 -6.08 9.46 -3.61
C SER A 126 -5.08 8.32 -3.47
N LEU A 127 -5.49 7.20 -2.87
CA LEU A 127 -4.65 6.01 -2.74
C LEU A 127 -4.35 5.36 -4.09
N LYS A 128 -5.32 5.34 -5.01
CA LYS A 128 -5.10 4.84 -6.37
C LYS A 128 -4.11 5.73 -7.14
N LYS A 129 -4.29 7.06 -7.09
CA LYS A 129 -3.32 8.01 -7.67
C LYS A 129 -1.93 7.77 -7.07
N ALA A 130 -1.84 7.59 -5.76
CA ALA A 130 -0.57 7.31 -5.09
C ALA A 130 0.08 6.01 -5.56
N ASP A 131 -0.69 4.94 -5.77
CA ASP A 131 -0.15 3.70 -6.30
C ASP A 131 0.29 3.83 -7.75
N ASP A 132 -0.48 4.51 -8.60
CA ASP A 132 -0.12 4.75 -10.01
C ASP A 132 1.24 5.48 -10.10
N GLU A 133 1.38 6.60 -9.38
CA GLU A 133 2.63 7.38 -9.29
C GLU A 133 3.78 6.57 -8.68
N TRP A 134 3.48 5.69 -7.74
CA TRP A 134 4.47 4.79 -7.15
C TRP A 134 4.95 3.72 -8.12
N GLN A 135 4.09 3.17 -8.97
CA GLN A 135 4.50 2.23 -10.03
C GLN A 135 5.33 2.94 -11.09
N GLU A 136 4.97 4.19 -11.45
CA GLU A 136 5.77 5.03 -12.35
C GLU A 136 7.17 5.26 -11.77
N PHE A 137 7.25 5.62 -10.49
CA PHE A 137 8.50 5.79 -9.77
C PHE A 137 9.36 4.51 -9.79
N LYS A 138 8.79 3.34 -9.47
CA LYS A 138 9.53 2.06 -9.51
C LYS A 138 10.07 1.73 -10.89
N ARG A 139 9.29 2.02 -11.93
CA ARG A 139 9.72 1.81 -13.32
C ARG A 139 10.93 2.67 -13.64
N ASP A 140 10.91 3.92 -13.21
CA ASP A 140 11.95 4.90 -13.51
C ASP A 140 13.20 4.75 -12.62
N PHE A 141 13.04 4.22 -11.42
CA PHE A 141 14.10 4.06 -10.41
C PHE A 141 14.30 2.60 -10.00
N LYS A 142 14.19 1.67 -10.95
CA LYS A 142 14.31 0.23 -10.71
C LYS A 142 15.57 -0.18 -9.93
N GLU A 143 16.65 0.59 -10.04
CA GLU A 143 17.91 0.35 -9.32
C GLU A 143 17.81 0.60 -7.81
N LEU A 144 16.89 1.45 -7.34
CA LEU A 144 16.62 1.68 -5.91
C LEU A 144 15.83 0.53 -5.25
N PHE A 145 15.40 -0.45 -6.04
CA PHE A 145 14.59 -1.58 -5.61
C PHE A 145 15.27 -2.94 -5.86
N ARG A 146 16.58 -2.94 -6.17
CA ARG A 146 17.40 -4.15 -6.34
C ARG A 146 18.08 -4.58 -5.04
#